data_AF-A0A1H2UGN4-F1
#
_entry.id   AF-A0A1H2UGN4-F1
#
_cell.length_a   1.000
_cell.length_b   1.000
_cell.length_c   1.000
_cell.angle_alpha   90.00
_cell.angle_beta   90.00
_cell.angle_gamma   90.00
#
_symmetry.space_group_name_H-M   'P 1'
#
loop_
_entity.id
_entity.type
_entity.pdbx_description
1 polymer ?
#
loop_
_entity_poly.entity_id
_entity_poly.type
_entity_poly.pdbx_seq_one_letter_code
_entity_poly.pdbx_strand_id
1 'polypeptide(L)'
;MPLVTFSSPDYKDKTVYAVAGSHTETILKLAKEYKVPLHHDCQDGECGNCLVRVTSVDRKGRMSGFLTDKERSVLVELGKLTKDDIDRIAVDDMPSEWRLACQMIVRDEDILVEY
;
A
#
# COMPACT_ATOMS: atom_id res chain seq x y z
N MET A 1 15.78 7.43 -5.03
CA MET A 1 15.71 6.45 -3.92
C MET A 1 14.46 6.81 -3.16
N PRO A 2 13.36 6.07 -3.38
CA PRO A 2 12.10 6.36 -2.75
C PRO A 2 12.17 6.11 -1.24
N LEU A 3 11.59 7.04 -0.48
CA LEU A 3 11.43 6.95 0.97
C LEU A 3 10.07 6.34 1.30
N VAL A 4 10.09 5.29 2.11
CA VAL A 4 8.88 4.67 2.65
C VAL A 4 8.84 4.94 4.14
N THR A 5 7.89 5.76 4.58
CA THR A 5 7.67 6.05 6.00
C THR A 5 6.55 5.18 6.53
N PHE A 6 6.86 4.27 7.46
CA PHE A 6 5.88 3.49 8.19
C PHE A 6 5.43 4.25 9.44
N SER A 7 4.14 4.53 9.54
CA SER A 7 3.48 5.22 10.66
C SER A 7 2.46 4.29 11.31
N SER A 8 2.41 4.27 12.64
CA SER A 8 1.43 3.48 13.39
C SER A 8 1.14 4.18 14.72
N PRO A 9 -0.09 4.07 15.26
CA PRO A 9 -0.43 4.68 16.55
C PRO A 9 0.38 4.11 17.73
N ASP A 10 0.81 2.85 17.63
CA ASP A 10 1.46 2.12 18.72
C ASP A 10 2.99 2.16 18.66
N TYR A 11 3.56 2.44 17.48
CA TYR A 11 5.00 2.38 17.21
C TYR A 11 5.53 3.70 16.67
N LYS A 12 6.81 3.98 16.94
CA LYS A 12 7.46 5.18 16.39
C LYS A 12 7.61 5.08 14.87
N ASP A 13 7.33 6.18 14.20
CA ASP A 13 7.52 6.31 12.75
C ASP A 13 8.91 5.87 12.31
N LYS A 14 8.94 5.03 11.27
CA LYS A 14 10.17 4.49 10.72
C LYS A 14 10.24 4.76 9.23
N THR A 15 11.19 5.57 8.83
CA THR A 15 11.47 5.82 7.41
C THR A 15 12.58 4.89 6.94
N VAL A 16 12.32 4.19 5.83
CA VAL A 16 13.24 3.25 5.21
C VAL A 16 13.45 3.61 3.75
N TYR A 17 14.59 3.19 3.22
CA TYR A 17 14.91 3.37 1.81
C TYR A 17 14.48 2.13 1.05
N ALA A 18 13.63 2.32 0.04
CA ALA A 18 13.34 1.27 -0.94
C ALA A 18 14.38 1.33 -2.06
N VAL A 19 14.89 0.16 -2.48
CA VAL A 19 15.93 0.09 -3.50
C VAL A 19 15.34 0.49 -4.85
N ALA A 20 15.84 1.60 -5.41
CA ALA A 20 15.39 2.10 -6.70
C ALA A 20 15.65 1.06 -7.81
N GLY A 21 14.60 0.66 -8.51
CA GLY A 21 14.65 -0.38 -9.56
C GLY A 21 14.16 -1.76 -9.12
N SER A 22 13.83 -1.95 -7.83
CA SER A 22 13.16 -3.17 -7.37
C SER A 22 11.67 -3.12 -7.73
N HIS A 23 11.35 -3.32 -9.02
CA HIS A 23 9.97 -3.51 -9.50
C HIS A 23 9.30 -4.79 -8.94
N THR A 24 9.92 -5.44 -7.95
CA THR A 24 9.48 -6.69 -7.33
C THR A 24 9.35 -6.60 -5.81
N GLU A 25 9.74 -5.47 -5.20
CA GLU A 25 9.63 -5.30 -3.75
C GLU A 25 8.27 -4.72 -3.36
N THR A 26 7.55 -5.50 -2.56
CA THR A 26 6.28 -5.12 -1.97
C THR A 26 6.52 -4.39 -0.65
N ILE A 27 5.56 -3.57 -0.24
CA ILE A 27 5.60 -2.89 1.07
C ILE A 27 5.77 -3.92 2.19
N LEU A 28 5.10 -5.08 2.09
CA LEU A 28 5.22 -6.15 3.07
C LEU A 28 6.66 -6.69 3.17
N LYS A 29 7.36 -6.84 2.04
CA LYS A 29 8.74 -7.33 2.03
C LYS A 29 9.68 -6.32 2.72
N LEU A 30 9.52 -5.03 2.42
CA LEU A 30 10.26 -3.96 3.11
C LEU A 30 9.96 -3.95 4.60
N ALA A 31 8.69 -4.05 4.99
CA ALA A 31 8.29 -4.12 6.39
C ALA A 31 9.01 -5.28 7.12
N LYS A 32 9.08 -6.47 6.50
CA LYS A 32 9.79 -7.63 7.05
C LYS A 32 11.30 -7.39 7.17
N GLU A 33 11.93 -6.88 6.12
CA GLU A 33 13.37 -6.61 6.08
C GLU A 33 13.79 -5.60 7.16
N TYR A 34 13.01 -4.53 7.31
CA TYR A 34 13.24 -3.50 8.31
C TYR A 34 12.59 -3.80 9.66
N LYS A 35 12.06 -5.00 9.89
CA LYS A 35 11.45 -5.44 11.16
C LYS A 35 10.33 -4.52 11.66
N VAL A 36 9.51 -4.02 10.74
CA VAL A 36 8.26 -3.31 11.05
C VAL A 36 7.19 -4.35 11.38
N PRO A 37 6.46 -4.22 12.51
CA PRO A 37 5.49 -5.20 12.97
C PRO A 37 4.16 -5.10 12.20
N LEU A 38 4.22 -5.29 10.88
CA LEU A 38 3.04 -5.28 10.01
C LEU A 38 2.33 -6.63 10.01
N HIS A 39 1.03 -6.63 10.32
CA HIS A 39 0.20 -7.83 10.32
C HIS A 39 0.09 -8.42 8.91
N HIS A 40 0.28 -9.74 8.79
CA HIS A 40 0.16 -10.47 7.53
C HIS A 40 -0.06 -11.97 7.78
N ASP A 41 -0.95 -12.60 7.02
CA ASP A 41 -1.19 -14.05 7.10
C ASP A 41 -0.91 -14.74 5.78
N CYS A 42 -1.64 -14.35 4.74
CA CYS A 42 -1.69 -15.07 3.47
C CYS A 42 -0.59 -14.70 2.47
N GLN A 43 -0.17 -13.43 2.42
CA GLN A 43 0.74 -12.87 1.40
C GLN A 43 0.22 -12.92 -0.06
N ASP A 44 -0.85 -13.67 -0.33
CA ASP A 44 -1.49 -13.80 -1.65
C ASP A 44 -2.62 -12.79 -1.93
N GLY A 45 -2.92 -11.89 -0.97
CA GLY A 45 -3.91 -10.83 -1.17
C GLY A 45 -5.37 -11.26 -0.96
N GLU A 46 -5.61 -12.36 -0.25
CA GLU A 46 -6.95 -12.92 -0.01
C GLU A 46 -7.50 -12.64 1.40
N CYS A 47 -6.61 -12.42 2.38
CA CYS A 47 -6.97 -12.31 3.80
C CYS A 47 -7.24 -10.88 4.28
N GLY A 48 -6.72 -9.86 3.59
CA GLY A 48 -6.92 -8.46 4.00
C GLY A 48 -6.18 -8.00 5.26
N ASN A 49 -5.49 -8.88 5.99
CA ASN A 49 -4.83 -8.54 7.26
C ASN A 49 -3.64 -7.57 7.11
N CYS A 50 -3.08 -7.46 5.90
CA CYS A 50 -2.01 -6.51 5.56
C CYS A 50 -2.56 -5.20 4.97
N LEU A 51 -3.77 -4.81 5.38
CA LEU A 51 -4.39 -3.55 5.00
C LEU A 51 -3.53 -2.39 5.47
N VAL A 52 -3.20 -1.48 4.56
CA VAL A 52 -2.49 -0.25 4.85
C VAL A 52 -3.14 0.92 4.13
N ARG A 53 -2.98 2.11 4.70
CA ARG A 53 -3.32 3.35 4.04
C ARG A 53 -2.05 3.99 3.52
N VAL A 54 -2.02 4.26 2.23
CA VAL A 54 -0.85 4.80 1.55
C VAL A 54 -1.16 6.20 1.05
N THR A 55 -0.32 7.15 1.47
CA THR A 55 -0.39 8.55 1.07
C THR A 55 0.93 8.93 0.41
N SER A 56 0.89 9.62 -0.73
CA SER A 56 2.12 10.15 -1.33
C SER A 56 2.55 11.40 -0.57
N VAL A 57 3.85 11.48 -0.29
CA VAL A 57 4.49 12.63 0.33
C VAL A 57 4.87 13.67 -0.73
N ASP A 58 5.14 13.23 -1.97
CA ASP A 58 5.52 14.13 -3.06
C ASP A 58 4.29 14.77 -3.73
N ARG A 59 4.43 16.00 -4.23
CA ARG A 59 3.38 16.71 -4.99
C ARG A 59 3.24 16.21 -6.42
N LYS A 60 4.17 15.39 -6.88
CA LYS A 60 4.06 14.66 -8.14
C LYS A 60 3.02 13.58 -7.93
N GLY A 61 1.96 13.60 -8.74
CA GLY A 61 0.79 12.71 -8.58
C GLY A 61 1.18 11.25 -8.31
N ARG A 62 0.38 10.60 -7.46
CA ARG A 62 0.60 9.19 -7.04
C ARG A 62 0.77 8.29 -8.27
N MET A 63 1.78 7.43 -8.24
CA MET A 63 2.00 6.38 -9.26
C MET A 63 1.39 5.04 -8.84
N SER A 64 0.33 5.03 -8.03
CA SER A 64 -0.27 3.78 -7.58
C SER A 64 -0.86 3.03 -8.78
N GLY A 65 -0.34 1.83 -9.04
CA GLY A 65 -0.88 0.98 -10.11
C GLY A 65 -2.31 0.57 -9.83
N PHE A 66 -3.04 0.16 -10.87
CA PHE A 66 -4.42 -0.33 -10.76
C PHE A 66 -4.58 -1.39 -9.67
N LEU A 67 -5.69 -1.30 -8.92
CA LEU A 67 -6.12 -2.35 -8.00
C LEU A 67 -6.47 -3.61 -8.80
N THR A 68 -5.93 -4.75 -8.38
CA THR A 68 -6.33 -6.06 -8.92
C THR A 68 -7.73 -6.43 -8.47
N ASP A 69 -8.43 -7.29 -9.21
CA ASP A 69 -9.81 -7.69 -8.88
C ASP A 69 -9.91 -8.37 -7.51
N LYS A 70 -8.89 -9.14 -7.12
CA LYS A 70 -8.78 -9.74 -5.79
C LYS A 70 -8.69 -8.67 -4.70
N GLU A 71 -7.79 -7.70 -4.87
CA GLU A 71 -7.59 -6.60 -3.92
C GLU A 71 -8.88 -5.78 -3.76
N ARG A 72 -9.58 -5.48 -4.86
CA ARG A 72 -10.88 -4.79 -4.83
C ARG A 72 -11.90 -5.55 -3.99
N SER A 73 -12.00 -6.86 -4.18
CA SER A 73 -13.00 -7.70 -3.50
C SER A 73 -12.77 -7.70 -1.99
N VAL A 74 -11.51 -7.88 -1.56
CA VAL A 74 -11.12 -7.84 -0.15
C VAL A 74 -11.35 -6.45 0.46
N LEU A 75 -11.01 -5.37 -0.25
CA LEU A 75 -11.22 -4.00 0.24
C LEU A 75 -12.71 -3.66 0.41
N VAL A 76 -13.58 -4.22 -0.44
CA VAL A 76 -15.03 -4.10 -0.31
C VAL A 76 -15.56 -4.92 0.87
N GLU A 77 -15.09 -6.16 1.04
CA GLU A 77 -15.47 -7.00 2.18
C GLU A 77 -15.08 -6.39 3.53
N LEU A 78 -13.92 -5.71 3.58
CA LEU A 78 -13.46 -4.95 4.75
C LEU A 78 -14.20 -3.61 4.94
N GLY A 79 -15.07 -3.22 4.01
CA GLY A 79 -15.82 -1.96 4.06
C GLY A 79 -14.95 -0.71 3.88
N LYS A 80 -13.75 -0.84 3.30
CA LYS A 80 -12.81 0.26 3.05
C LYS A 80 -13.02 0.94 1.69
N LEU A 81 -13.58 0.21 0.74
CA LEU A 81 -14.02 0.72 -0.55
C LEU A 81 -15.45 0.29 -0.82
N THR A 82 -16.24 1.17 -1.43
CA THR A 82 -17.54 0.82 -2.01
C THR A 82 -17.38 0.52 -3.51
N LYS A 83 -18.40 -0.11 -4.11
CA LYS A 83 -18.43 -0.31 -5.58
C LYS A 83 -18.35 1.03 -6.32
N ASP A 84 -19.06 2.05 -5.84
CA ASP A 84 -18.98 3.42 -6.38
C ASP A 84 -17.60 4.06 -6.23
N ASP A 85 -16.84 3.73 -5.17
CA ASP A 85 -15.44 4.19 -5.05
C ASP A 85 -14.56 3.50 -6.10
N ILE A 86 -14.74 2.20 -6.31
CA ILE A 86 -13.98 1.44 -7.33
C ILE A 86 -14.25 1.99 -8.73
N ASP A 87 -15.51 2.29 -9.04
CA ASP A 87 -15.89 2.85 -10.34
C ASP A 87 -15.33 4.26 -10.52
N ARG A 88 -15.40 5.11 -9.48
CA ARG A 88 -14.76 6.44 -9.51
C ARG A 88 -13.25 6.35 -9.68
N ILE A 89 -12.58 5.48 -8.94
CA ILE A 89 -11.13 5.21 -9.09
C ILE A 89 -10.80 4.79 -10.53
N ALA A 90 -11.62 3.95 -11.14
CA ALA A 90 -11.43 3.49 -12.51
C ALA A 90 -11.69 4.59 -13.56
N VAL A 91 -12.64 5.50 -13.29
CA VAL A 91 -13.01 6.60 -14.21
C VAL A 91 -12.07 7.80 -14.08
N ASP A 92 -11.77 8.21 -12.85
CA ASP A 92 -10.94 9.38 -12.55
C ASP A 92 -9.43 9.08 -12.64
N ASP A 93 -9.06 7.82 -12.94
CA ASP A 93 -7.70 7.30 -12.92
C ASP A 93 -6.97 7.64 -11.60
N MET A 94 -7.76 7.68 -10.51
CA MET A 94 -7.28 8.11 -9.21
C MET A 94 -6.86 6.92 -8.35
N PRO A 95 -5.66 6.97 -7.75
CA PRO A 95 -5.15 5.89 -6.93
C PRO A 95 -5.89 5.77 -5.59
N SER A 96 -6.27 4.56 -5.20
CA SER A 96 -6.89 4.32 -3.89
C SER A 96 -5.94 4.63 -2.74
N GLU A 97 -6.47 5.16 -1.64
CA GLU A 97 -5.70 5.32 -0.39
C GLU A 97 -5.48 4.00 0.32
N TRP A 98 -6.48 3.13 0.32
CA TRP A 98 -6.40 1.82 0.95
C TRP A 98 -5.84 0.80 -0.02
N ARG A 99 -4.81 0.07 0.42
CA ARG A 99 -4.09 -0.95 -0.35
C ARG A 99 -3.73 -2.13 0.54
N LEU A 100 -3.47 -3.28 -0.08
CA LEU A 100 -2.84 -4.41 0.59
C LEU A 100 -1.32 -4.33 0.44
N ALA A 101 -0.60 -4.31 1.56
CA ALA A 101 0.86 -4.17 1.56
C ALA A 101 1.58 -5.32 0.81
N CYS A 102 0.95 -6.49 0.70
CA CYS A 102 1.50 -7.62 -0.06
C CYS A 102 1.35 -7.46 -1.59
N GLN A 103 0.37 -6.69 -2.06
CA GLN A 103 0.11 -6.50 -3.50
C GLN A 103 0.71 -5.19 -4.03
N MET A 104 0.93 -4.21 -3.16
CA MET A 104 1.51 -2.93 -3.56
C MET A 104 3.03 -3.02 -3.71
N ILE A 105 3.49 -2.83 -4.95
CA ILE A 105 4.90 -2.70 -5.32
C ILE A 105 5.32 -1.25 -5.12
N VAL A 106 6.45 -1.03 -4.45
CA VAL A 106 7.01 0.32 -4.26
C VAL A 106 7.60 0.83 -5.57
N ARG A 107 7.21 2.05 -5.96
CA ARG A 107 7.75 2.74 -7.14
C ARG A 107 8.72 3.84 -6.69
N ASP A 108 9.33 4.54 -7.64
CA ASP A 108 10.21 5.70 -7.37
C ASP A 108 9.38 6.93 -6.96
N GLU A 109 8.61 6.79 -5.87
CA GLU A 109 7.83 7.85 -5.21
C GLU A 109 7.98 7.73 -3.69
N ASP A 110 7.98 8.87 -3.01
CA ASP A 110 8.04 8.92 -1.55
C ASP A 110 6.63 8.73 -0.96
N ILE A 111 6.45 7.73 -0.11
CA ILE A 111 5.15 7.34 0.43
C ILE A 111 5.15 7.22 1.95
N LEU A 112 4.03 7.60 2.55
CA LEU A 112 3.66 7.35 3.93
C LEU A 112 2.69 6.16 3.97
N VAL A 113 3.06 5.14 4.72
CA VAL A 113 2.30 3.90 4.92
C VAL A 113 1.82 3.87 6.36
N GLU A 114 0.52 4.07 6.56
CA GLU A 114 -0.15 3.92 7.85
C GLU A 114 -0.69 2.49 7.96
N TYR A 115 -0.36 1.79 9.05
CA TYR A 115 -0.74 0.40 9.29
C TYR A 115 -1.33 0.19 10.69
#